data_AF-A0A379Q8W7-F1
#
_entry.id   AF-A0A379Q8W7-F1
#
_cell.length_a   1.000
_cell.length_b   1.000
_cell.length_c   1.000
_cell.angle_alpha   90.00
_cell.angle_beta   90.00
_cell.angle_gamma   90.00
#
_symmetry.space_group_name_H-M   'P 1'
#
loop_
_entity.id
_entity.type
_entity.pdbx_description
1 polymer ?
#
loop_
_entity_poly.entity_id
_entity_poly.type
_entity_poly.pdbx_seq_one_letter_code
_entity_poly.pdbx_strand_id
1 'polypeptide(L)'
;MSIKVRNVGKAYKYYSSKWNRVIEKLLPGDKPQHSKKWVLKDISFTIKPGESVGIVGVNGAGKSTLLKLLTGTTQPTKGSIEIRGRVAALLELGMGFHPDFTGTQNVYMSGLMMGLSREDIERLLPEIEAFADIGDYINEPARIYSSGMLMRLAFAVATAARPDILIVDEALSVGDSRFQAKCYARIADFKKRGTTLLLVSHSAGDIVKHCERAIFLKDGDICMDGAARDVTNRYLDELFGKPGKAASNRTKNKGWINDPAIKISPEEISDVYHTRPGYRPEEYRWGQGGAKIIDYLIQSNGEDFPPSLIGNQQVDFIMKVIFEHDFDCVVPGLLIKTLDGLFLYGTNSFLASEGRENISVSRGDIRVFKFSIPVDLNSSDYLLSFGISEGNPQTDMTPLDRRYDSIILHVTRSMDFWGIIDLKATFNSYQ
;
A
#
# COMPACT_ATOMS: atom_id res chain seq x y z
N MET A 1 -16.07 19.46 8.91
CA MET A 1 -15.44 19.58 7.58
C MET A 1 -15.64 18.26 6.85
N SER A 2 -16.01 18.27 5.57
CA SER A 2 -16.32 17.02 4.86
C SER A 2 -16.02 17.16 3.37
N ILE A 3 -15.61 16.06 2.74
CA ILE A 3 -15.51 15.94 1.29
C ILE A 3 -16.64 15.03 0.83
N LYS A 4 -17.49 15.51 -0.07
CA LYS A 4 -18.54 14.72 -0.73
C LYS A 4 -18.32 14.74 -2.22
N VAL A 5 -18.07 13.57 -2.80
CA VAL A 5 -17.89 13.36 -4.23
C VAL A 5 -19.11 12.57 -4.72
N ARG A 6 -19.82 13.08 -5.72
CA ARG A 6 -21.08 12.48 -6.22
C ARG A 6 -21.05 12.33 -7.74
N ASN A 7 -21.02 11.08 -8.18
CA ASN A 7 -21.08 10.63 -9.58
C ASN A 7 -20.10 11.39 -10.47
N VAL A 8 -18.89 11.61 -9.96
CA VAL A 8 -17.88 12.42 -10.63
C VAL A 8 -17.25 11.63 -11.76
N GLY A 9 -17.30 12.22 -12.95
CA GLY A 9 -16.61 11.72 -14.12
C GLY A 9 -15.72 12.79 -14.73
N LYS A 10 -14.54 12.40 -15.20
CA LYS A 10 -13.61 13.29 -15.90
C LYS A 10 -13.16 12.65 -17.21
N ALA A 11 -13.45 13.36 -18.29
CA ALA A 11 -12.95 13.05 -19.62
C ALA A 11 -12.08 14.18 -20.15
N TYR A 12 -11.03 13.79 -20.88
CA TYR A 12 -10.21 14.72 -21.65
C TYR A 12 -10.55 14.60 -23.13
N LYS A 13 -10.61 15.74 -23.82
CA LYS A 13 -10.79 15.79 -25.27
C LYS A 13 -9.52 15.29 -25.95
N TYR A 14 -9.65 14.28 -26.78
CA TYR A 14 -8.58 13.77 -27.63
C TYR A 14 -8.89 14.11 -29.08
N TYR A 15 -7.98 14.84 -29.72
CA TYR A 15 -8.09 15.20 -31.13
C TYR A 15 -7.10 14.36 -31.93
N SER A 16 -7.54 13.76 -33.03
CA SER A 16 -6.66 12.99 -33.93
C SER A 16 -5.64 13.86 -34.67
N SER A 17 -5.88 15.17 -34.76
CA SER A 17 -4.96 16.15 -35.36
C SER A 17 -5.11 17.52 -34.71
N LYS A 18 -4.03 18.33 -34.72
CA LYS A 18 -4.08 19.74 -34.28
C LYS A 18 -5.07 20.57 -35.10
N TRP A 19 -5.24 20.24 -36.40
CA TRP A 19 -6.20 20.89 -37.29
C TRP A 19 -7.64 20.66 -36.87
N ASN A 20 -7.98 19.48 -36.35
CA ASN A 20 -9.32 19.16 -35.87
C ASN A 20 -9.71 20.01 -34.65
N ARG A 21 -8.74 20.39 -33.82
CA ARG A 21 -8.96 21.34 -32.70
C ARG A 21 -9.23 22.76 -33.19
N VAL A 22 -8.59 23.18 -34.28
CA VAL A 22 -8.80 24.50 -34.89
C VAL A 22 -10.15 24.55 -35.59
N ILE A 23 -10.49 23.51 -36.37
CA ILE A 23 -11.77 23.33 -37.04
C ILE A 23 -12.93 23.39 -36.04
N GLU A 24 -12.87 22.63 -34.94
CA GLU A 24 -13.92 22.64 -33.90
C GLU A 24 -14.10 24.00 -33.22
N LYS A 25 -13.04 24.84 -33.17
CA LYS A 25 -13.13 26.19 -32.59
C LYS A 25 -13.64 27.26 -33.56
N LEU A 26 -13.35 27.12 -34.86
CA LEU A 26 -13.61 28.15 -35.87
C LEU A 26 -14.87 27.87 -36.71
N LEU A 27 -15.24 26.61 -36.91
CA LEU A 27 -16.42 26.23 -37.66
C LEU A 27 -17.55 25.88 -36.69
N PRO A 28 -18.62 26.69 -36.62
CA PRO A 28 -19.81 26.33 -35.87
C PRO A 28 -20.50 25.14 -36.58
N GLY A 29 -20.38 23.96 -35.98
CA GLY A 29 -21.01 22.73 -36.47
C GLY A 29 -21.17 21.68 -35.37
N ASP A 30 -22.31 20.98 -35.38
CA ASP A 30 -22.78 20.14 -34.27
C ASP A 30 -21.98 18.86 -34.00
N LYS A 31 -21.02 18.50 -34.85
CA LYS A 31 -20.25 17.26 -34.69
C LYS A 31 -18.90 17.55 -34.02
N PRO A 32 -18.69 17.12 -32.75
CA PRO A 32 -17.40 17.25 -32.10
C PRO A 32 -16.31 16.53 -32.89
N GLN A 33 -15.19 17.22 -33.12
CA GLN A 33 -14.01 16.68 -33.83
C GLN A 33 -13.03 16.02 -32.85
N HIS A 34 -13.47 15.78 -31.61
CA HIS A 34 -12.73 15.10 -30.56
C HIS A 34 -13.46 13.85 -30.09
N SER A 35 -12.70 12.84 -29.68
CA SER A 35 -13.20 11.77 -28.82
C SER A 35 -12.98 12.13 -27.34
N LYS A 36 -13.77 11.54 -26.46
CA LYS A 36 -13.63 11.71 -25.00
C LYS A 36 -12.91 10.50 -24.43
N LYS A 37 -11.71 10.70 -23.89
CA LYS A 37 -11.03 9.68 -23.10
C LYS A 37 -11.38 9.86 -21.63
N TRP A 38 -12.18 8.96 -21.09
CA TRP A 38 -12.58 8.95 -19.68
C TRP A 38 -11.44 8.44 -18.81
N VAL A 39 -11.03 9.27 -17.86
CA VAL A 39 -10.00 8.93 -16.86
C VAL A 39 -10.63 8.56 -15.52
N LEU A 40 -11.75 9.20 -15.18
CA LEU A 40 -12.58 8.84 -14.03
C LEU A 40 -14.03 8.70 -14.48
N LYS A 41 -14.71 7.70 -13.93
CA LYS A 41 -16.09 7.33 -14.26
C LYS A 41 -16.84 7.14 -12.94
N ASP A 42 -17.98 7.82 -12.83
CA ASP A 42 -18.98 7.65 -11.77
C ASP A 42 -18.45 7.49 -10.33
N ILE A 43 -17.39 8.24 -9.99
CA ILE A 43 -16.75 8.22 -8.68
C ILE A 43 -17.67 8.83 -7.63
N SER A 44 -17.99 8.07 -6.59
CA SER A 44 -18.84 8.50 -5.46
C SER A 44 -18.27 8.02 -4.14
N PHE A 45 -17.94 8.96 -3.24
CA PHE A 45 -17.51 8.65 -1.88
C PHE A 45 -17.70 9.86 -0.96
N THR A 46 -17.64 9.64 0.34
CA THR A 46 -17.69 10.69 1.36
C THR A 46 -16.62 10.45 2.40
N ILE A 47 -15.90 11.53 2.73
CA ILE A 47 -14.90 11.56 3.80
C ILE A 47 -15.44 12.44 4.94
N LYS A 48 -15.52 11.86 6.13
CA LYS A 48 -16.01 12.47 7.35
C LYS A 48 -14.94 13.37 7.99
N PRO A 49 -15.35 14.34 8.84
CA PRO A 49 -14.39 15.14 9.60
C PRO A 49 -13.49 14.25 10.46
N GLY A 50 -12.17 14.53 10.47
CA GLY A 50 -11.17 13.79 11.25
C GLY A 50 -10.82 12.40 10.72
N GLU A 51 -11.49 11.91 9.68
CA GLU A 51 -11.18 10.62 9.05
C GLU A 51 -9.85 10.71 8.29
N SER A 52 -9.06 9.63 8.30
CA SER A 52 -7.91 9.48 7.40
C SER A 52 -8.15 8.40 6.37
N VAL A 53 -8.10 8.80 5.10
CA VAL A 53 -8.44 7.97 3.95
C VAL A 53 -7.25 7.89 3.00
N GLY A 54 -6.85 6.67 2.68
CA GLY A 54 -5.86 6.37 1.66
C GLY A 54 -6.48 6.26 0.26
N ILE A 55 -5.79 6.69 -0.79
CA ILE A 55 -6.15 6.35 -2.18
C ILE A 55 -5.00 5.52 -2.77
N VAL A 56 -5.31 4.28 -3.14
CA VAL A 56 -4.38 3.35 -3.79
C VAL A 56 -4.86 2.99 -5.19
N GLY A 57 -3.94 2.54 -6.04
CA GLY A 57 -4.24 2.13 -7.40
C GLY A 57 -3.03 2.18 -8.31
N VAL A 58 -3.07 1.38 -9.38
CA VAL A 58 -1.98 1.28 -10.35
C VAL A 58 -1.74 2.61 -11.09
N ASN A 59 -0.60 2.71 -11.76
CA ASN A 59 -0.33 3.84 -12.65
C ASN A 59 -1.41 3.94 -13.74
N GLY A 60 -1.95 5.14 -13.93
CA GLY A 60 -3.04 5.39 -14.87
C GLY A 60 -4.45 5.16 -14.32
N ALA A 61 -4.62 4.70 -13.07
CA ALA A 61 -5.95 4.49 -12.47
C ALA A 61 -6.78 5.77 -12.23
N GLY A 62 -6.17 6.95 -12.37
CA GLY A 62 -6.85 8.25 -12.23
C GLY A 62 -6.60 9.01 -10.92
N LYS A 63 -5.73 8.52 -10.03
CA LYS A 63 -5.42 9.14 -8.71
C LYS A 63 -5.08 10.64 -8.80
N SER A 64 -4.09 11.01 -9.61
CA SER A 64 -3.70 12.42 -9.77
C SER A 64 -4.81 13.28 -10.42
N THR A 65 -5.68 12.67 -11.23
CA THR A 65 -6.85 13.38 -11.79
C THR A 65 -7.89 13.62 -10.71
N LEU A 66 -8.13 12.64 -9.83
CA LEU A 66 -9.03 12.79 -8.69
C LEU A 66 -8.52 13.88 -7.75
N LEU A 67 -7.22 13.90 -7.48
CA LEU A 67 -6.59 14.92 -6.66
C LEU A 67 -6.77 16.34 -7.23
N LYS A 68 -6.54 16.52 -8.54
CA LYS A 68 -6.79 17.80 -9.23
C LYS A 68 -8.25 18.25 -9.16
N LEU A 69 -9.19 17.30 -9.16
CA LEU A 69 -10.61 17.60 -9.00
C LEU A 69 -10.93 18.03 -7.57
N LEU A 70 -10.33 17.36 -6.58
CA LEU A 70 -10.52 17.67 -5.16
C LEU A 70 -9.87 19.01 -4.78
N THR A 71 -8.75 19.39 -5.38
CA THR A 71 -8.14 20.70 -5.15
C THR A 71 -8.75 21.82 -5.99
N GLY A 72 -9.65 21.50 -6.91
CA GLY A 72 -10.28 22.48 -7.79
C GLY A 72 -9.37 23.00 -8.91
N THR A 73 -8.17 22.45 -9.10
CA THR A 73 -7.29 22.80 -10.24
C THR A 73 -7.86 22.33 -11.58
N THR A 74 -8.78 21.37 -11.56
CA THR A 74 -9.61 21.03 -12.72
C THR A 74 -11.06 20.80 -12.32
N GLN A 75 -11.99 21.08 -13.22
CA GLN A 75 -13.41 20.83 -13.00
C GLN A 75 -13.84 19.44 -13.50
N PRO A 76 -14.83 18.80 -12.85
CA PRO A 76 -15.40 17.56 -13.34
C PRO A 76 -16.09 17.75 -14.69
N THR A 77 -16.13 16.71 -15.52
CA THR A 77 -16.93 16.70 -16.75
C THR A 77 -18.40 16.41 -16.46
N LYS A 78 -18.68 15.59 -15.45
CA LYS A 78 -20.01 15.30 -14.90
C LYS A 78 -19.90 15.09 -13.38
N GLY A 79 -21.02 15.23 -12.68
CA GLY A 79 -21.09 15.08 -11.23
C GLY A 79 -20.70 16.34 -10.46
N SER A 80 -20.55 16.21 -9.15
CA SER A 80 -20.26 17.35 -8.27
C SER A 80 -19.31 16.96 -7.12
N ILE A 81 -18.54 17.95 -6.67
CA ILE A 81 -17.62 17.84 -5.53
C ILE A 81 -17.98 18.99 -4.58
N GLU A 82 -18.29 18.65 -3.34
CA GLU A 82 -18.53 19.61 -2.26
C GLU A 82 -17.47 19.41 -1.18
N ILE A 83 -16.71 20.47 -0.89
CA ILE A 83 -15.67 20.48 0.14
C ILE A 83 -15.96 21.62 1.10
N ARG A 84 -16.01 21.30 2.40
CA ARG A 84 -16.22 22.28 3.48
C ARG A 84 -15.02 22.32 4.40
N GLY A 85 -14.31 23.44 4.40
CA GLY A 85 -13.11 23.69 5.22
C GLY A 85 -11.94 24.17 4.38
N ARG A 86 -10.88 24.62 5.06
CA ARG A 86 -9.61 25.02 4.44
C ARG A 86 -8.83 23.77 4.02
N VAL A 87 -8.59 23.65 2.72
CA VAL A 87 -7.79 22.56 2.14
C VAL A 87 -6.34 23.01 2.04
N ALA A 88 -5.42 22.26 2.63
CA ALA A 88 -4.00 22.32 2.29
C ALA A 88 -3.68 21.07 1.45
N ALA A 89 -3.17 21.26 0.24
CA ALA A 89 -2.81 20.17 -0.64
C ALA A 89 -1.33 20.23 -1.00
N LEU A 90 -0.61 19.16 -0.69
CA LEU A 90 0.84 19.03 -0.92
C LEU A 90 1.16 18.44 -2.30
N LEU A 91 0.22 18.54 -3.24
CA LEU A 91 0.34 18.05 -4.62
C LEU A 91 1.31 18.88 -5.46
N GLU A 92 1.45 20.15 -5.11
CA GLU A 92 2.22 21.15 -5.83
C GLU A 92 3.12 21.88 -4.81
N LEU A 93 3.88 21.12 -4.02
CA LEU A 93 4.84 21.66 -3.06
C LEU A 93 5.81 22.62 -3.80
N GLY A 94 5.87 23.87 -3.32
CA GLY A 94 6.63 24.94 -3.98
C GLY A 94 5.83 25.76 -4.98
N MET A 95 4.52 25.50 -5.16
CA MET A 95 3.66 26.39 -5.94
C MET A 95 3.63 27.78 -5.28
N GLY A 96 3.96 28.80 -6.08
CA GLY A 96 4.12 30.17 -5.59
C GLY A 96 5.54 30.51 -5.15
N PHE A 97 6.50 29.59 -5.26
CA PHE A 97 7.90 29.95 -5.06
C PHE A 97 8.48 30.57 -6.33
N HIS A 98 9.28 31.62 -6.15
CA HIS A 98 10.05 32.27 -7.19
C HIS A 98 11.55 31.97 -7.00
N PRO A 99 12.25 31.51 -8.05
CA PRO A 99 13.65 31.08 -7.94
C PRO A 99 14.60 32.20 -7.51
N ASP A 100 14.31 33.44 -7.88
CA ASP A 100 15.14 34.60 -7.51
C ASP A 100 14.80 35.20 -6.14
N PHE A 101 13.75 34.70 -5.48
CA PHE A 101 13.39 35.14 -4.14
C PHE A 101 14.14 34.33 -3.09
N THR A 102 14.46 34.97 -1.96
CA THR A 102 15.01 34.27 -0.80
C THR A 102 14.00 33.29 -0.22
N GLY A 103 14.45 32.35 0.61
CA GLY A 103 13.55 31.46 1.34
C GLY A 103 12.47 32.23 2.10
N THR A 104 12.85 33.25 2.87
CA THR A 104 11.91 34.12 3.59
C THR A 104 10.89 34.77 2.65
N GLN A 105 11.33 35.35 1.53
CA GLN A 105 10.41 35.96 0.55
C GLN A 105 9.43 34.93 -0.03
N ASN A 106 9.89 33.71 -0.28
CA ASN A 106 9.04 32.60 -0.72
C ASN A 106 8.04 32.15 0.35
N VAL A 107 8.43 32.17 1.64
CA VAL A 107 7.51 31.93 2.76
C VAL A 107 6.38 32.94 2.75
N TYR A 108 6.68 34.24 2.59
CA TYR A 108 5.64 35.27 2.48
C TYR A 108 4.74 35.06 1.26
N MET A 109 5.33 34.87 0.09
CA MET A 109 4.57 34.71 -1.16
C MET A 109 3.62 33.50 -1.10
N SER A 110 4.13 32.35 -0.67
CA SER A 110 3.34 31.13 -0.55
C SER A 110 2.30 31.23 0.58
N GLY A 111 2.66 31.76 1.75
CA GLY A 111 1.73 31.94 2.87
C GLY A 111 0.55 32.84 2.52
N LEU A 112 0.79 33.95 1.83
CA LEU A 112 -0.26 34.87 1.36
C LEU A 112 -1.18 34.19 0.33
N MET A 113 -0.62 33.40 -0.60
CA MET A 113 -1.42 32.60 -1.55
C MET A 113 -2.30 31.55 -0.86
N MET A 114 -1.85 31.03 0.28
CA MET A 114 -2.63 30.10 1.12
C MET A 114 -3.66 30.80 2.01
N GLY A 115 -3.75 32.13 1.94
CA GLY A 115 -4.72 32.94 2.68
C GLY A 115 -4.30 33.27 4.12
N LEU A 116 -3.01 33.17 4.45
CA LEU A 116 -2.48 33.69 5.72
C LEU A 116 -2.32 35.21 5.63
N SER A 117 -2.53 35.92 6.75
CA SER A 117 -2.19 37.35 6.81
C SER A 117 -0.67 37.53 6.95
N ARG A 118 -0.17 38.74 6.70
CA ARG A 118 1.25 39.05 6.90
C ARG A 118 1.67 38.85 8.36
N GLU A 119 0.81 39.26 9.30
CA GLU A 119 1.04 39.11 10.74
C GLU A 119 1.07 37.64 11.16
N ASP A 120 0.20 36.80 10.57
CA ASP A 120 0.22 35.35 10.79
C ASP A 120 1.54 34.74 10.32
N ILE A 121 2.04 35.16 9.15
CA ILE A 121 3.30 34.67 8.58
C ILE A 121 4.48 35.10 9.46
N GLU A 122 4.54 36.37 9.88
CA GLU A 122 5.59 36.89 10.77
C GLU A 122 5.64 36.11 12.09
N ARG A 123 4.47 35.77 12.66
CA ARG A 123 4.38 34.95 13.88
C ARG A 123 4.84 33.50 13.67
N LEU A 124 4.55 32.92 12.50
CA LEU A 124 4.86 31.52 12.18
C LEU A 124 6.28 31.32 11.62
N LEU A 125 6.94 32.39 11.15
CA LEU A 125 8.23 32.32 10.48
C LEU A 125 9.30 31.54 11.27
N PRO A 126 9.48 31.76 12.60
CA PRO A 126 10.46 30.99 13.37
C PRO A 126 10.17 29.48 13.41
N GLU A 127 8.89 29.10 13.46
CA GLU A 127 8.50 27.68 13.41
C GLU A 127 8.74 27.08 12.02
N ILE A 128 8.47 27.85 10.97
CA ILE A 128 8.71 27.44 9.57
C ILE A 128 10.20 27.18 9.35
N GLU A 129 11.06 28.11 9.79
CA GLU A 129 12.51 28.00 9.68
C GLU A 129 13.04 26.78 10.44
N ALA A 130 12.64 26.62 11.71
CA ALA A 130 13.02 25.49 12.55
C ALA A 130 12.49 24.15 12.01
N PHE A 131 11.32 24.14 11.37
CA PHE A 131 10.80 22.93 10.75
C PHE A 131 11.55 22.57 9.48
N ALA A 132 11.73 23.54 8.57
CA ALA A 132 12.43 23.34 7.30
C ALA A 132 13.88 22.90 7.51
N ASP A 133 14.55 23.44 8.54
CA ASP A 133 15.90 23.04 8.94
C ASP A 133 16.89 23.07 7.76
N ILE A 134 16.86 24.21 7.05
CA ILE A 134 17.73 24.53 5.90
C ILE A 134 18.87 25.49 6.27
N GLY A 135 18.99 25.87 7.55
CA GLY A 135 20.04 26.78 8.05
C GLY A 135 20.02 28.15 7.37
N ASP A 136 21.22 28.69 7.12
CA ASP A 136 21.42 30.04 6.57
C ASP A 136 20.86 30.22 5.15
N TYR A 137 20.60 29.11 4.45
CA TYR A 137 20.01 29.15 3.10
C TYR A 137 18.64 29.82 3.05
N ILE A 138 17.92 29.96 4.17
CA ILE A 138 16.66 30.72 4.21
C ILE A 138 16.81 32.16 3.68
N ASN A 139 18.01 32.74 3.85
CA ASN A 139 18.33 34.09 3.38
C ASN A 139 18.88 34.12 1.94
N GLU A 140 19.09 32.96 1.33
CA GLU A 140 19.62 32.80 -0.02
C GLU A 140 18.51 32.58 -1.07
N PRO A 141 18.73 32.96 -2.34
CA PRO A 141 17.77 32.71 -3.42
C PRO A 141 17.43 31.23 -3.63
N ALA A 142 16.14 30.91 -3.81
CA ALA A 142 15.68 29.53 -3.96
C ALA A 142 16.30 28.76 -5.16
N ARG A 143 16.80 29.46 -6.18
CA ARG A 143 17.49 28.85 -7.33
C ARG A 143 18.75 28.04 -6.96
N ILE A 144 19.37 28.30 -5.81
CA ILE A 144 20.54 27.55 -5.34
C ILE A 144 20.17 26.39 -4.39
N TYR A 145 18.87 26.20 -4.10
CA TYR A 145 18.42 25.15 -3.21
C TYR A 145 18.52 23.80 -3.91
N SER A 146 18.87 22.76 -3.14
CA SER A 146 18.57 21.40 -3.59
C SER A 146 17.06 21.17 -3.65
N SER A 147 16.62 20.18 -4.42
CA SER A 147 15.21 19.76 -4.45
C SER A 147 14.68 19.41 -3.06
N GLY A 148 15.52 18.79 -2.21
CA GLY A 148 15.21 18.50 -0.82
C GLY A 148 14.95 19.76 0.00
N MET A 149 15.84 20.76 -0.05
CA MET A 149 15.65 22.02 0.70
C MET A 149 14.39 22.77 0.27
N LEU A 150 14.14 22.85 -1.04
CA LEU A 150 12.94 23.48 -1.59
C LEU A 150 11.68 22.81 -1.05
N MET A 151 11.65 21.48 -1.05
CA MET A 151 10.53 20.72 -0.52
C MET A 151 10.38 20.87 0.99
N ARG A 152 11.49 20.87 1.74
CA ARG A 152 11.45 21.05 3.21
C ARG A 152 10.81 22.38 3.58
N LEU A 153 11.21 23.45 2.89
CA LEU A 153 10.62 24.77 3.09
C LEU A 153 9.16 24.82 2.64
N ALA A 154 8.85 24.27 1.46
CA ALA A 154 7.47 24.21 0.97
C ALA A 154 6.53 23.46 1.93
N PHE A 155 6.97 22.33 2.48
CA PHE A 155 6.20 21.57 3.46
C PHE A 155 6.07 22.35 4.77
N ALA A 156 7.15 22.98 5.24
CA ALA A 156 7.14 23.79 6.46
C ALA A 156 6.11 24.92 6.36
N VAL A 157 6.07 25.66 5.25
CA VAL A 157 5.09 26.72 4.99
C VAL A 157 3.67 26.14 4.90
N ALA A 158 3.48 25.11 4.08
CA ALA A 158 2.16 24.53 3.84
C ALA A 158 1.53 23.91 5.09
N THR A 159 2.35 23.55 6.08
CA THR A 159 1.94 22.98 7.36
C THR A 159 2.22 23.90 8.55
N ALA A 160 2.51 25.18 8.31
CA ALA A 160 2.71 26.16 9.38
C ALA A 160 1.42 26.43 10.16
N ALA A 161 0.29 26.41 9.45
CA ALA A 161 -1.03 26.48 10.05
C ALA A 161 -1.76 25.15 9.86
N ARG A 162 -2.43 24.69 10.91
CA ARG A 162 -3.25 23.46 10.84
C ARG A 162 -4.40 23.65 9.83
N PRO A 163 -4.52 22.79 8.80
CA PRO A 163 -5.65 22.81 7.88
C PRO A 163 -6.82 21.98 8.40
N ASP A 164 -8.00 22.20 7.84
CA ASP A 164 -9.18 21.38 8.11
C ASP A 164 -9.08 20.04 7.36
N ILE A 165 -8.55 20.11 6.13
CA ILE A 165 -8.35 18.98 5.24
C ILE A 165 -6.91 19.05 4.73
N LEU A 166 -6.13 18.00 4.98
CA LEU A 166 -4.78 17.85 4.44
C LEU A 166 -4.81 16.78 3.35
N ILE A 167 -4.44 17.17 2.13
CA ILE A 167 -4.25 16.26 1.00
C ILE A 167 -2.76 16.09 0.78
N VAL A 168 -2.31 14.85 0.84
CA VAL A 168 -0.91 14.48 0.73
C VAL A 168 -0.75 13.57 -0.48
N ASP A 169 0.14 13.95 -1.39
CA ASP A 169 0.58 13.08 -2.49
C ASP A 169 1.93 12.46 -2.16
N GLU A 170 2.37 11.54 -3.01
CA GLU A 170 3.65 10.82 -2.91
C GLU A 170 4.88 11.73 -2.83
N ALA A 171 4.73 13.03 -3.08
CA ALA A 171 5.76 14.03 -2.90
C ALA A 171 6.41 13.97 -1.51
N LEU A 172 5.72 13.50 -0.46
CA LEU A 172 6.34 13.26 0.85
C LEU A 172 7.53 12.30 0.84
N SER A 173 7.62 11.41 -0.15
CA SER A 173 8.73 10.47 -0.31
C SER A 173 10.03 11.14 -0.80
N VAL A 174 9.96 12.41 -1.20
CA VAL A 174 11.13 13.20 -1.61
C VAL A 174 11.73 13.85 -0.36
N GLY A 175 13.04 13.72 -0.14
CA GLY A 175 13.72 14.14 1.09
C GLY A 175 14.27 12.96 1.90
N ASP A 176 15.10 13.28 2.90
CA ASP A 176 15.71 12.25 3.75
C ASP A 176 14.72 11.62 4.74
N SER A 177 15.03 10.42 5.22
CA SER A 177 14.17 9.64 6.13
C SER A 177 13.90 10.36 7.46
N ARG A 178 14.84 11.19 7.93
CA ARG A 178 14.67 11.97 9.17
C ARG A 178 13.62 13.06 8.98
N PHE A 179 13.64 13.76 7.84
CA PHE A 179 12.64 14.77 7.52
C PHE A 179 11.27 14.15 7.24
N GLN A 180 11.21 13.00 6.56
CA GLN A 180 9.96 12.25 6.37
C GLN A 180 9.31 11.89 7.71
N ALA A 181 10.09 11.41 8.68
CA ALA A 181 9.60 11.13 10.03
C ALA A 181 9.04 12.41 10.71
N LYS A 182 9.71 13.56 10.51
CA LYS A 182 9.24 14.88 11.00
C LYS A 182 7.91 15.28 10.35
N CYS A 183 7.75 15.07 9.05
CA CYS A 183 6.51 15.32 8.31
C CYS A 183 5.36 14.46 8.84
N TYR A 184 5.56 13.15 8.97
CA TYR A 184 4.55 12.25 9.49
C TYR A 184 4.19 12.53 10.95
N ALA A 185 5.16 12.95 11.78
CA ALA A 185 4.88 13.39 13.15
C ALA A 185 3.96 14.63 13.18
N ARG A 186 4.19 15.61 12.31
CA ARG A 186 3.30 16.79 12.19
C ARG A 186 1.92 16.41 11.67
N ILE A 187 1.84 15.50 10.69
CA ILE A 187 0.55 14.99 10.19
C ILE A 187 -0.22 14.27 11.30
N ALA A 188 0.47 13.46 12.12
CA ALA A 188 -0.14 12.78 13.25
C ALA A 188 -0.66 13.77 14.31
N ASP A 189 0.05 14.86 14.59
CA ASP A 189 -0.45 15.95 15.46
C ASP A 189 -1.74 16.59 14.90
N PHE A 190 -1.74 16.90 13.61
CA PHE A 190 -2.93 17.46 12.94
C PHE A 190 -4.12 16.51 13.00
N LYS A 191 -3.90 15.21 12.76
CA LYS A 191 -4.93 14.17 12.92
C LYS A 191 -5.49 14.16 14.35
N LYS A 192 -4.64 14.15 15.38
CA LYS A 192 -5.07 14.20 16.79
C LYS A 192 -5.93 15.42 17.11
N ARG A 193 -5.67 16.54 16.45
CA ARG A 193 -6.44 17.78 16.61
C ARG A 193 -7.73 17.80 15.77
N GLY A 194 -7.95 16.79 14.93
CA GLY A 194 -9.19 16.58 14.15
C GLY A 194 -9.10 16.95 12.66
N THR A 195 -7.90 17.11 12.09
CA THR A 195 -7.72 17.34 10.64
C THR A 195 -8.07 16.07 9.86
N THR A 196 -8.89 16.23 8.81
CA THR A 196 -9.16 15.15 7.85
C THR A 196 -7.94 14.95 6.97
N LEU A 197 -7.46 13.71 6.81
CA LEU A 197 -6.31 13.36 5.98
C LEU A 197 -6.77 12.60 4.74
N LEU A 198 -6.31 13.03 3.57
CA LEU A 198 -6.36 12.24 2.34
C LEU A 198 -4.94 11.96 1.89
N LEU A 199 -4.51 10.71 1.97
CA LEU A 199 -3.17 10.27 1.59
C LEU A 199 -3.23 9.49 0.28
N VAL A 200 -2.46 9.91 -0.71
CA VAL A 200 -2.28 9.15 -1.96
C VAL A 200 -0.88 8.59 -1.95
N SER A 201 -0.78 7.26 -2.03
CA SER A 201 0.50 6.57 -2.03
C SER A 201 0.42 5.27 -2.82
N HIS A 202 1.50 4.96 -3.52
CA HIS A 202 1.77 3.64 -4.08
C HIS A 202 2.24 2.62 -3.04
N SER A 203 2.64 3.07 -1.84
CA SER A 203 3.06 2.21 -0.72
C SER A 203 1.84 1.74 0.08
N ALA A 204 1.56 0.44 0.04
CA ALA A 204 0.55 -0.18 0.90
C ALA A 204 0.87 0.04 2.39
N GLY A 205 2.16 0.00 2.76
CA GLY A 205 2.61 0.22 4.14
C GLY A 205 2.25 1.61 4.67
N ASP A 206 2.47 2.66 3.89
CA ASP A 206 2.15 4.04 4.30
C ASP A 206 0.65 4.21 4.54
N ILE A 207 -0.16 3.61 3.67
CA ILE A 207 -1.62 3.66 3.75
C ILE A 207 -2.10 2.93 5.00
N VAL A 208 -1.62 1.71 5.25
CA VAL A 208 -1.97 0.94 6.46
C VAL A 208 -1.53 1.66 7.73
N LYS A 209 -0.34 2.27 7.71
CA LYS A 209 0.23 2.96 8.88
C LYS A 209 -0.48 4.27 9.21
N HIS A 210 -0.93 5.01 8.21
CA HIS A 210 -1.40 6.38 8.38
C HIS A 210 -2.91 6.59 8.15
N CYS A 211 -3.61 5.60 7.58
CA CYS A 211 -5.03 5.69 7.25
C CYS A 211 -5.85 4.59 7.96
N GLU A 212 -7.06 4.94 8.43
CA GLU A 212 -7.99 3.93 8.95
C GLU A 212 -8.78 3.24 7.82
N ARG A 213 -9.04 3.99 6.74
CA ARG A 213 -9.80 3.56 5.57
C ARG A 213 -9.00 3.81 4.30
N ALA A 214 -9.24 3.05 3.24
CA ALA A 214 -8.68 3.35 1.93
C ALA A 214 -9.70 3.11 0.80
N ILE A 215 -9.41 3.72 -0.35
CA ILE A 215 -10.15 3.59 -1.60
C ILE A 215 -9.19 3.07 -2.66
N PHE A 216 -9.52 1.93 -3.26
CA PHE A 216 -8.78 1.36 -4.38
C PHE A 216 -9.43 1.80 -5.70
N LEU A 217 -8.69 2.63 -6.45
CA LEU A 217 -9.05 3.03 -7.81
C LEU A 217 -8.46 2.08 -8.85
N LYS A 218 -9.30 1.67 -9.79
CA LYS A 218 -8.92 0.83 -10.93
C LYS A 218 -9.64 1.28 -12.18
N ASP A 219 -8.91 1.50 -13.27
CA ASP A 219 -9.44 1.85 -14.60
C ASP A 219 -10.44 3.04 -14.63
N GLY A 220 -10.26 3.95 -13.67
CA GLY A 220 -11.08 5.15 -13.49
C GLY A 220 -12.33 4.95 -12.63
N ASP A 221 -12.52 3.79 -12.00
CA ASP A 221 -13.64 3.46 -11.12
C ASP A 221 -13.15 3.10 -9.70
N ILE A 222 -14.03 3.18 -8.70
CA ILE A 222 -13.76 2.66 -7.35
C ILE A 222 -13.96 1.14 -7.37
N CYS A 223 -12.88 0.40 -7.22
CA CYS A 223 -12.93 -1.06 -7.13
C CYS A 223 -13.29 -1.54 -5.71
N MET A 224 -12.79 -0.84 -4.69
CA MET A 224 -13.03 -1.18 -3.29
C MET A 224 -12.90 0.07 -2.41
N ASP A 225 -13.70 0.14 -1.36
CA ASP A 225 -13.70 1.21 -0.35
C ASP A 225 -14.01 0.59 1.02
N GLY A 226 -13.07 0.67 1.96
CA GLY A 226 -13.15 -0.06 3.22
C GLY A 226 -11.91 0.13 4.10
N ALA A 227 -11.70 -0.77 5.06
CA ALA A 227 -10.55 -0.69 5.95
C ALA A 227 -9.23 -0.68 5.17
N ALA A 228 -8.27 0.14 5.61
CA ALA A 228 -7.02 0.35 4.87
C ALA A 228 -6.25 -0.95 4.58
N ARG A 229 -6.24 -1.89 5.53
CA ARG A 229 -5.61 -3.22 5.38
C ARG A 229 -6.28 -4.06 4.29
N ASP A 230 -7.60 -4.20 4.31
CA ASP A 230 -8.33 -5.03 3.34
C ASP A 230 -8.16 -4.48 1.91
N VAL A 231 -8.28 -3.17 1.77
CA VAL A 231 -8.18 -2.48 0.47
C VAL A 231 -6.75 -2.57 -0.09
N THR A 232 -5.73 -2.40 0.76
CA THR A 232 -4.33 -2.55 0.33
C THR A 232 -3.99 -3.99 -0.02
N ASN A 233 -4.50 -4.98 0.72
CA ASN A 233 -4.37 -6.39 0.36
C ASN A 233 -4.98 -6.65 -1.03
N ARG A 234 -6.19 -6.15 -1.31
CA ARG A 234 -6.81 -6.28 -2.64
C ARG A 234 -6.04 -5.56 -3.75
N TYR A 235 -5.45 -4.40 -3.46
CA TYR A 235 -4.58 -3.68 -4.39
C TYR A 235 -3.31 -4.47 -4.72
N LEU A 236 -2.68 -5.08 -3.72
CA LEU A 236 -1.50 -5.92 -3.92
C LEU A 236 -1.84 -7.20 -4.70
N ASP A 237 -3.01 -7.79 -4.44
CA ASP A 237 -3.51 -8.90 -5.26
C ASP A 237 -3.62 -8.52 -6.74
N GLU A 238 -4.04 -7.29 -7.06
CA GLU A 238 -4.10 -6.81 -8.44
C GLU A 238 -2.70 -6.61 -9.05
N LEU A 239 -1.76 -6.10 -8.27
CA LEU A 239 -0.39 -5.86 -8.74
C LEU A 239 0.33 -7.16 -9.09
N PHE A 240 0.12 -8.20 -8.27
CA PHE A 240 0.88 -9.46 -8.35
C PHE A 240 0.07 -10.63 -8.94
N GLY A 241 -1.25 -10.52 -9.06
CA GLY A 241 -2.14 -11.51 -9.68
C GLY A 241 -2.65 -11.02 -11.03
N LYS A 242 -1.94 -11.32 -12.13
CA LYS A 242 -2.46 -11.05 -13.49
C LYS A 242 -3.11 -12.32 -14.08
N PRO A 243 -4.20 -12.19 -14.88
CA PRO A 243 -4.81 -13.31 -15.60
C PRO A 243 -4.29 -13.44 -17.05
N GLY A 244 -4.03 -14.66 -17.54
CA GLY A 244 -3.86 -14.89 -18.98
C GLY A 244 -3.24 -16.21 -19.45
N LYS A 245 -4.10 -17.09 -20.01
CA LYS A 245 -3.93 -18.17 -21.01
C LYS A 245 -2.80 -19.19 -20.79
N ALA A 246 -3.21 -20.31 -20.18
CA ALA A 246 -2.44 -21.52 -20.00
C ALA A 246 -2.07 -22.26 -21.30
N ALA A 247 -0.84 -22.78 -21.32
CA ALA A 247 -0.49 -24.05 -21.96
C ALA A 247 0.33 -24.85 -20.93
N SER A 248 -0.29 -25.87 -20.33
CA SER A 248 0.32 -26.71 -19.30
C SER A 248 0.91 -27.99 -19.91
N ASN A 249 2.19 -28.25 -19.66
CA ASN A 249 2.74 -29.60 -19.75
C ASN A 249 2.48 -30.32 -18.42
N ARG A 250 1.73 -31.42 -18.48
CA ARG A 250 1.35 -32.25 -17.34
C ARG A 250 2.50 -33.15 -16.92
N THR A 251 2.89 -33.09 -15.65
CA THR A 251 3.69 -34.14 -15.01
C THR A 251 2.97 -34.57 -13.73
N LYS A 252 2.44 -35.80 -13.72
CA LYS A 252 1.77 -36.39 -12.55
C LYS A 252 2.84 -36.92 -11.58
N ASN A 253 3.15 -36.18 -10.53
CA ASN A 253 3.84 -36.76 -9.37
C ASN A 253 2.82 -37.18 -8.31
N LYS A 254 2.56 -38.49 -8.25
CA LYS A 254 1.85 -39.16 -7.17
C LYS A 254 2.88 -39.56 -6.11
N GLY A 255 2.84 -38.91 -4.95
CA GLY A 255 3.54 -39.36 -3.76
C GLY A 255 3.09 -38.53 -2.56
N TRP A 256 2.27 -39.11 -1.69
CA TRP A 256 2.09 -38.60 -0.34
C TRP A 256 3.38 -38.90 0.43
N ILE A 257 4.02 -37.88 1.00
CA ILE A 257 5.02 -38.08 2.05
C ILE A 257 4.24 -38.17 3.36
N ASN A 258 4.05 -39.38 3.87
CA ASN A 258 3.65 -39.58 5.26
C ASN A 258 4.87 -39.29 6.13
N ASP A 259 5.10 -38.02 6.44
CA ASP A 259 6.10 -37.61 7.43
C ASP A 259 5.50 -37.78 8.83
N PRO A 260 5.93 -38.77 9.63
CA PRO A 260 5.41 -38.99 10.98
C PRO A 260 5.66 -37.82 11.94
N ALA A 261 6.49 -36.83 11.57
CA ALA A 261 6.69 -35.61 12.35
C ALA A 261 5.52 -34.61 12.24
N ILE A 262 4.67 -34.72 11.21
CA ILE A 262 3.54 -33.79 10.99
C ILE A 262 2.30 -34.34 11.68
N LYS A 263 1.93 -33.78 12.83
CA LYS A 263 0.77 -34.20 13.63
C LYS A 263 -0.58 -33.62 13.17
N ILE A 264 -0.71 -33.31 11.88
CA ILE A 264 -1.99 -32.91 11.29
C ILE A 264 -2.64 -34.17 10.71
N SER A 265 -3.82 -34.55 11.23
CA SER A 265 -4.59 -35.67 10.67
C SER A 265 -4.95 -35.38 9.22
N PRO A 266 -4.58 -36.20 8.23
CA PRO A 266 -4.95 -35.97 6.83
C PRO A 266 -6.44 -36.20 6.54
N GLU A 267 -7.12 -36.98 7.39
CA GLU A 267 -8.49 -37.48 7.15
C GLU A 267 -9.57 -36.55 7.70
N GLU A 268 -9.22 -35.70 8.65
CA GLU A 268 -10.14 -34.76 9.28
C GLU A 268 -10.45 -33.56 8.35
N ILE A 269 -11.73 -33.21 8.14
CA ILE A 269 -12.12 -32.15 7.20
C ILE A 269 -12.59 -30.87 7.91
N SER A 270 -12.70 -30.88 9.23
CA SER A 270 -13.10 -29.69 10.01
C SER A 270 -12.11 -28.53 9.80
N ASP A 271 -12.66 -27.32 9.57
CA ASP A 271 -11.88 -26.08 9.63
C ASP A 271 -11.61 -25.77 11.12
N VAL A 272 -10.42 -26.15 11.58
CA VAL A 272 -9.93 -25.93 12.94
C VAL A 272 -8.85 -24.84 12.99
N TYR A 273 -8.58 -24.18 11.87
CA TYR A 273 -7.56 -23.14 11.76
C TYR A 273 -7.70 -22.06 12.84
N HIS A 274 -8.92 -21.61 13.09
CA HIS A 274 -9.24 -20.54 14.05
C HIS A 274 -9.05 -20.96 15.52
N THR A 275 -8.89 -22.27 15.80
CA THR A 275 -8.67 -22.79 17.15
C THR A 275 -7.19 -22.97 17.47
N ARG A 276 -6.29 -22.70 16.52
CA ARG A 276 -4.86 -22.91 16.68
C ARG A 276 -4.18 -21.74 17.41
N PRO A 277 -3.11 -21.99 18.19
CA PRO A 277 -2.36 -20.94 18.86
C PRO A 277 -1.82 -19.89 17.88
N GLY A 278 -1.89 -18.62 18.29
CA GLY A 278 -1.45 -17.48 17.48
C GLY A 278 -2.48 -17.01 16.44
N TYR A 279 -3.61 -17.70 16.26
CA TYR A 279 -4.67 -17.25 15.35
C TYR A 279 -5.16 -15.84 15.71
N ARG A 280 -5.32 -15.01 14.68
CA ARG A 280 -5.84 -13.65 14.78
C ARG A 280 -7.24 -13.58 14.16
N PRO A 281 -8.28 -13.25 14.94
CA PRO A 281 -9.64 -13.07 14.43
C PRO A 281 -9.78 -11.92 13.42
N GLU A 282 -8.86 -10.95 13.42
CA GLU A 282 -8.84 -9.85 12.46
C GLU A 282 -8.22 -10.25 11.10
N GLU A 283 -8.22 -11.53 10.75
CA GLU A 283 -7.75 -11.99 9.46
C GLU A 283 -8.61 -11.43 8.33
N TYR A 284 -7.98 -11.18 7.18
CA TYR A 284 -8.69 -10.92 5.94
C TYR A 284 -8.64 -12.18 5.08
N ARG A 285 -9.77 -12.89 4.98
CA ARG A 285 -9.90 -14.11 4.16
C ARG A 285 -10.53 -13.79 2.81
N TRP A 286 -9.87 -14.17 1.73
CA TRP A 286 -10.31 -13.89 0.36
C TRP A 286 -9.80 -14.94 -0.64
N GLY A 287 -10.60 -15.23 -1.66
CA GLY A 287 -10.23 -16.10 -2.78
C GLY A 287 -11.44 -16.35 -3.69
N GLN A 288 -11.21 -16.90 -4.88
CA GLN A 288 -12.29 -17.26 -5.81
C GLN A 288 -13.01 -18.56 -5.42
N GLY A 289 -12.56 -19.23 -4.34
CA GLY A 289 -13.11 -20.50 -3.89
C GLY A 289 -12.47 -21.70 -4.58
N GLY A 290 -13.03 -22.89 -4.36
CA GLY A 290 -12.53 -24.15 -4.95
C GLY A 290 -11.41 -24.82 -4.15
N ALA A 291 -10.77 -24.12 -3.21
CA ALA A 291 -9.94 -24.71 -2.16
C ALA A 291 -10.18 -23.98 -0.84
N LYS A 292 -9.90 -24.63 0.29
CA LYS A 292 -9.98 -24.04 1.63
C LYS A 292 -8.80 -24.43 2.48
N ILE A 293 -8.11 -23.44 3.05
CA ILE A 293 -7.10 -23.61 4.08
C ILE A 293 -7.83 -23.82 5.42
N ILE A 294 -7.78 -25.05 5.92
CA ILE A 294 -8.60 -25.53 7.04
C ILE A 294 -7.82 -25.77 8.33
N ASP A 295 -6.49 -25.84 8.25
CA ASP A 295 -5.63 -26.02 9.42
C ASP A 295 -4.22 -25.49 9.16
N TYR A 296 -3.47 -25.22 10.23
CA TYR A 296 -2.04 -24.94 10.17
C TYR A 296 -1.31 -25.52 11.39
N LEU A 297 0.00 -25.70 11.24
CA LEU A 297 0.92 -26.09 12.30
C LEU A 297 2.21 -25.30 12.14
N ILE A 298 2.74 -24.82 13.27
CA ILE A 298 4.05 -24.19 13.34
C ILE A 298 4.92 -25.06 14.21
N GLN A 299 6.05 -25.52 13.69
CA GLN A 299 6.98 -26.38 14.39
C GLN A 299 8.36 -25.75 14.46
N SER A 300 8.99 -25.79 15.63
CA SER A 300 10.40 -25.46 15.79
C SER A 300 11.03 -26.35 16.85
N ASN A 301 12.22 -26.89 16.58
CA ASN A 301 12.92 -27.85 17.45
C ASN A 301 12.08 -29.03 17.95
N GLY A 302 11.12 -29.50 17.16
CA GLY A 302 10.23 -30.61 17.53
C GLY A 302 9.10 -30.25 18.49
N GLU A 303 8.92 -28.96 18.83
CA GLU A 303 7.77 -28.44 19.57
C GLU A 303 6.69 -27.93 18.59
N ASP A 304 5.44 -28.30 18.87
CA ASP A 304 4.26 -27.82 18.14
C ASP A 304 3.77 -26.53 18.78
N PHE A 305 3.61 -25.48 17.98
CA PHE A 305 3.19 -24.14 18.43
C PHE A 305 4.03 -23.58 19.59
N PRO A 306 5.36 -23.43 19.39
CA PRO A 306 6.20 -22.82 20.41
C PRO A 306 5.67 -21.41 20.76
N PRO A 307 5.62 -21.03 22.05
CA PRO A 307 5.07 -19.74 22.48
C PRO A 307 5.90 -18.56 21.96
N SER A 308 7.19 -18.77 21.72
CA SER A 308 8.05 -17.84 20.98
C SER A 308 8.99 -18.60 20.05
N LEU A 309 9.22 -18.02 18.88
CA LEU A 309 10.23 -18.47 17.93
C LEU A 309 11.57 -17.85 18.31
N ILE A 310 12.60 -18.67 18.44
CA ILE A 310 13.95 -18.17 18.71
C ILE A 310 14.59 -17.82 17.36
N GLY A 311 15.13 -16.60 17.25
CA GLY A 311 15.76 -16.15 16.01
C GLY A 311 16.93 -17.05 15.56
N ASN A 312 17.15 -17.12 14.25
CA ASN A 312 18.10 -17.99 13.54
C ASN A 312 17.81 -19.50 13.63
N GLN A 313 16.67 -19.91 14.18
CA GLN A 313 16.24 -21.30 14.14
C GLN A 313 15.45 -21.61 12.88
N GLN A 314 15.53 -22.87 12.45
CA GLN A 314 14.65 -23.40 11.41
C GLN A 314 13.24 -23.57 11.99
N VAL A 315 12.26 -23.05 11.25
CA VAL A 315 10.85 -23.14 11.60
C VAL A 315 10.10 -23.70 10.41
N ASP A 316 9.29 -24.71 10.69
CA ASP A 316 8.41 -25.35 9.73
C ASP A 316 7.00 -24.73 9.85
N PHE A 317 6.59 -24.06 8.78
CA PHE A 317 5.24 -23.52 8.59
C PHE A 317 4.45 -24.47 7.72
N ILE A 318 3.45 -25.12 8.30
CA ILE A 318 2.67 -26.17 7.66
C ILE A 318 1.23 -25.70 7.53
N MET A 319 0.63 -25.88 6.35
CA MET A 319 -0.79 -25.61 6.14
C MET A 319 -1.50 -26.80 5.50
N LYS A 320 -2.76 -26.99 5.88
CA LYS A 320 -3.63 -28.03 5.35
C LYS A 320 -4.73 -27.43 4.49
N VAL A 321 -4.90 -27.98 3.30
CA VAL A 321 -5.85 -27.48 2.30
C VAL A 321 -6.74 -28.63 1.83
N ILE A 322 -8.05 -28.38 1.80
CA ILE A 322 -9.03 -29.22 1.10
C ILE A 322 -9.38 -28.59 -0.24
N PHE A 323 -9.46 -29.42 -1.29
CA PHE A 323 -9.80 -28.98 -2.64
C PHE A 323 -11.23 -29.42 -3.01
N GLU A 324 -12.07 -28.46 -3.38
CA GLU A 324 -13.46 -28.67 -3.76
C GLU A 324 -13.62 -28.87 -5.28
N HIS A 325 -12.57 -28.57 -6.05
CA HIS A 325 -12.48 -28.70 -7.50
C HIS A 325 -11.17 -29.36 -7.93
N ASP A 326 -11.13 -29.82 -9.18
CA ASP A 326 -9.91 -30.31 -9.81
C ASP A 326 -9.04 -29.12 -10.25
N PHE A 327 -7.73 -29.18 -10.00
CA PHE A 327 -6.78 -28.17 -10.47
C PHE A 327 -5.53 -28.85 -11.04
N ASP A 328 -5.13 -28.44 -12.25
CA ASP A 328 -3.94 -28.97 -12.90
C ASP A 328 -2.64 -28.45 -12.25
N CYS A 329 -2.64 -27.23 -11.71
CA CYS A 329 -1.49 -26.61 -11.04
C CYS A 329 -1.94 -25.74 -9.88
N VAL A 330 -1.57 -26.11 -8.65
CA VAL A 330 -1.79 -25.32 -7.43
C VAL A 330 -0.48 -24.87 -6.82
N VAL A 331 -0.52 -23.67 -6.22
CA VAL A 331 0.62 -22.90 -5.78
C VAL A 331 0.36 -22.44 -4.35
N PRO A 332 0.66 -23.28 -3.35
CA PRO A 332 0.68 -22.87 -1.95
C PRO A 332 1.72 -21.77 -1.72
N GLY A 333 1.46 -20.85 -0.80
CA GLY A 333 2.40 -19.79 -0.43
C GLY A 333 2.19 -19.23 0.96
N LEU A 334 3.18 -18.46 1.40
CA LEU A 334 3.17 -17.77 2.67
C LEU A 334 3.76 -16.37 2.54
N LEU A 335 3.42 -15.52 3.52
CA LEU A 335 3.87 -14.15 3.59
C LEU A 335 4.05 -13.73 5.06
N ILE A 336 5.17 -13.10 5.35
CA ILE A 336 5.54 -12.55 6.66
C ILE A 336 5.64 -11.02 6.56
N LYS A 337 4.99 -10.33 7.48
CA LYS A 337 5.01 -8.86 7.61
C LYS A 337 5.29 -8.44 9.06
N THR A 338 5.66 -7.18 9.24
CA THR A 338 5.58 -6.51 10.55
C THR A 338 4.13 -6.17 10.91
N LEU A 339 3.85 -5.85 12.18
CA LEU A 339 2.54 -5.34 12.62
C LEU A 339 2.10 -4.05 11.89
N ASP A 340 3.07 -3.24 11.47
CA ASP A 340 2.86 -2.00 10.71
C ASP A 340 2.60 -2.26 9.21
N GLY A 341 2.59 -3.52 8.77
CA GLY A 341 2.30 -3.91 7.39
C GLY A 341 3.50 -3.85 6.42
N LEU A 342 4.73 -3.63 6.93
CA LEU A 342 5.93 -3.76 6.11
C LEU A 342 6.11 -5.22 5.68
N PHE A 343 6.24 -5.45 4.37
CA PHE A 343 6.51 -6.76 3.78
C PHE A 343 7.96 -7.16 4.04
N LEU A 344 8.15 -8.27 4.76
CA LEU A 344 9.49 -8.75 5.10
C LEU A 344 9.92 -9.87 4.16
N TYR A 345 9.05 -10.87 3.99
CA TYR A 345 9.35 -12.03 3.18
C TYR A 345 8.07 -12.69 2.68
N GLY A 346 8.04 -13.10 1.43
CA GLY A 346 6.95 -13.88 0.86
C GLY A 346 7.50 -14.89 -0.13
N THR A 347 6.95 -16.10 -0.12
CA THR A 347 7.34 -17.16 -1.03
C THR A 347 6.15 -18.04 -1.37
N ASN A 348 6.33 -18.91 -2.35
CA ASN A 348 5.37 -19.92 -2.73
C ASN A 348 6.10 -21.21 -3.13
N SER A 349 5.37 -22.31 -3.32
CA SER A 349 5.98 -23.60 -3.69
C SER A 349 6.86 -23.49 -4.93
N PHE A 350 6.46 -22.70 -5.93
CA PHE A 350 7.24 -22.52 -7.14
C PHE A 350 8.57 -21.82 -6.87
N LEU A 351 8.56 -20.68 -6.17
CA LEU A 351 9.79 -19.95 -5.83
C LEU A 351 10.70 -20.76 -4.90
N ALA A 352 10.12 -21.37 -3.86
CA ALA A 352 10.86 -22.17 -2.88
C ALA A 352 11.44 -23.45 -3.48
N SER A 353 10.81 -24.02 -4.51
CA SER A 353 11.31 -25.22 -5.20
C SER A 353 12.19 -24.89 -6.41
N GLU A 354 12.51 -23.62 -6.66
CA GLU A 354 13.19 -23.16 -7.89
C GLU A 354 12.49 -23.63 -9.18
N GLY A 355 11.16 -23.66 -9.14
CA GLY A 355 10.29 -23.99 -10.25
C GLY A 355 10.14 -25.48 -10.55
N ARG A 356 10.58 -26.34 -9.62
CA ARG A 356 10.55 -27.80 -9.80
C ARG A 356 9.22 -28.45 -9.41
N GLU A 357 8.45 -27.79 -8.54
CA GLU A 357 7.16 -28.31 -8.07
C GLU A 357 6.02 -27.92 -9.02
N ASN A 358 5.29 -28.95 -9.49
CA ASN A 358 4.02 -28.79 -10.19
C ASN A 358 2.99 -29.70 -9.53
N ILE A 359 2.03 -29.08 -8.84
CA ILE A 359 1.12 -29.78 -7.94
C ILE A 359 -0.25 -29.85 -8.59
N SER A 360 -0.69 -31.06 -8.96
CA SER A 360 -2.05 -31.31 -9.43
C SER A 360 -2.88 -31.96 -8.32
N VAL A 361 -4.15 -31.59 -8.25
CA VAL A 361 -5.09 -32.06 -7.22
C VAL A 361 -6.43 -32.39 -7.85
N SER A 362 -7.13 -33.36 -7.27
CA SER A 362 -8.50 -33.70 -7.63
C SER A 362 -9.48 -33.20 -6.59
N ARG A 363 -10.74 -33.02 -6.97
CA ARG A 363 -11.84 -32.70 -6.07
C ARG A 363 -11.91 -33.73 -4.94
N GLY A 364 -11.97 -33.24 -3.72
CA GLY A 364 -11.96 -34.03 -2.49
C GLY A 364 -10.56 -34.31 -1.95
N ASP A 365 -9.49 -33.99 -2.69
CA ASP A 365 -8.13 -34.13 -2.18
C ASP A 365 -7.93 -33.23 -0.95
N ILE A 366 -7.24 -33.79 0.04
CA ILE A 366 -6.69 -33.04 1.17
C ILE A 366 -5.18 -33.11 1.03
N ARG A 367 -4.52 -31.96 1.05
CA ARG A 367 -3.05 -31.87 0.97
C ARG A 367 -2.51 -31.05 2.12
N VAL A 368 -1.31 -31.43 2.55
CA VAL A 368 -0.53 -30.70 3.54
C VAL A 368 0.71 -30.16 2.84
N PHE A 369 0.97 -28.86 3.01
CA PHE A 369 2.12 -28.17 2.43
C PHE A 369 3.01 -27.63 3.55
N LYS A 370 4.32 -27.78 3.40
CA LYS A 370 5.31 -27.36 4.39
C LYS A 370 6.31 -26.39 3.77
N PHE A 371 6.58 -25.30 4.49
CA PHE A 371 7.67 -24.37 4.22
C PHE A 371 8.63 -24.35 5.40
N SER A 372 9.88 -24.74 5.16
CA SER A 372 10.95 -24.69 6.16
C SER A 372 11.81 -23.46 5.93
N ILE A 373 11.83 -22.53 6.90
CA ILE A 373 12.50 -21.23 6.75
C ILE A 373 13.35 -20.93 8.00
N PRO A 374 14.59 -20.45 7.84
CA PRO A 374 15.33 -19.88 8.96
C PRO A 374 14.68 -18.55 9.39
N VAL A 375 14.18 -18.46 10.61
CA VAL A 375 13.57 -17.23 11.13
C VAL A 375 14.68 -16.29 11.60
N ASP A 376 15.36 -15.67 10.63
CA ASP A 376 16.46 -14.71 10.84
C ASP A 376 15.91 -13.30 11.15
N LEU A 377 14.92 -13.19 12.04
CA LEU A 377 14.23 -11.95 12.38
C LEU A 377 14.66 -11.43 13.77
N ASN A 378 14.58 -10.11 14.00
CA ASN A 378 14.85 -9.49 15.30
C ASN A 378 13.70 -9.72 16.29
N SER A 379 13.94 -9.46 17.59
CA SER A 379 12.93 -9.58 18.66
C SER A 379 11.74 -8.65 18.41
N SER A 380 10.57 -9.20 18.04
CA SER A 380 9.33 -8.45 17.76
C SER A 380 8.18 -9.42 17.49
N ASP A 381 6.98 -8.85 17.35
CA ASP A 381 5.80 -9.51 16.81
C ASP A 381 5.73 -9.33 15.27
N TYR A 382 5.34 -10.41 14.59
CA TYR A 382 5.20 -10.47 13.15
C TYR A 382 3.87 -11.12 12.77
N LEU A 383 3.42 -10.88 11.53
CA LEU A 383 2.18 -11.41 10.98
C LEU A 383 2.49 -12.42 9.88
N LEU A 384 1.89 -13.61 9.97
CA LEU A 384 1.96 -14.65 8.97
C LEU A 384 0.62 -14.79 8.24
N SER A 385 0.71 -14.92 6.91
CA SER A 385 -0.39 -15.21 6.02
C SER A 385 -0.13 -16.50 5.27
N PHE A 386 -1.17 -17.29 5.04
CA PHE A 386 -1.14 -18.42 4.12
C PHE A 386 -2.02 -18.15 2.91
N GLY A 387 -1.66 -18.74 1.78
CA GLY A 387 -2.45 -18.66 0.56
C GLY A 387 -2.30 -19.89 -0.31
N ILE A 388 -3.35 -20.20 -1.06
CA ILE A 388 -3.35 -21.19 -2.12
C ILE A 388 -3.91 -20.52 -3.38
N SER A 389 -3.16 -20.62 -4.47
CA SER A 389 -3.57 -20.14 -5.80
C SER A 389 -3.55 -21.30 -6.78
N GLU A 390 -4.30 -21.21 -7.88
CA GLU A 390 -4.09 -22.07 -9.05
C GLU A 390 -3.40 -21.29 -10.17
N GLY A 391 -2.94 -22.00 -11.19
CA GLY A 391 -2.40 -21.41 -12.42
C GLY A 391 -0.88 -21.50 -12.50
N ASN A 392 -0.31 -20.92 -13.54
CA ASN A 392 1.13 -20.95 -13.76
C ASN A 392 1.83 -19.83 -12.96
N PRO A 393 2.72 -20.17 -12.01
CA PRO A 393 3.45 -19.20 -11.18
C PRO A 393 4.24 -18.13 -11.93
N GLN A 394 4.62 -18.39 -13.18
CA GLN A 394 5.40 -17.47 -14.01
C GLN A 394 4.52 -16.50 -14.82
N THR A 395 3.24 -16.82 -15.01
CA THR A 395 2.36 -16.06 -15.92
C THR A 395 1.09 -15.59 -15.24
N ASP A 396 0.34 -16.50 -14.64
CA ASP A 396 -1.01 -16.27 -14.17
C ASP A 396 -1.33 -17.08 -12.92
N MET A 397 -1.80 -16.39 -11.88
CA MET A 397 -2.25 -17.04 -10.66
C MET A 397 -3.63 -16.54 -10.26
N THR A 398 -4.56 -17.48 -10.10
CA THR A 398 -5.88 -17.22 -9.55
C THR A 398 -5.87 -17.58 -8.07
N PRO A 399 -6.13 -16.64 -7.14
CA PRO A 399 -6.21 -16.96 -5.72
C PRO A 399 -7.44 -17.83 -5.43
N LEU A 400 -7.24 -19.01 -4.84
CA LEU A 400 -8.33 -19.91 -4.44
C LEU A 400 -8.81 -19.61 -3.02
N ASP A 401 -7.87 -19.51 -2.06
CA ASP A 401 -8.11 -19.10 -0.68
C ASP A 401 -6.84 -18.47 -0.10
N ARG A 402 -6.96 -17.29 0.51
CA ARG A 402 -5.87 -16.54 1.16
C ARG A 402 -6.36 -16.08 2.51
N ARG A 403 -5.56 -16.32 3.55
CA ARG A 403 -5.82 -15.91 4.93
C ARG A 403 -4.74 -14.94 5.35
N TYR A 404 -5.01 -13.66 5.14
CA TYR A 404 -4.04 -12.59 5.38
C TYR A 404 -3.95 -12.23 6.86
N ASP A 405 -2.71 -12.03 7.31
CA ASP A 405 -2.35 -11.54 8.64
C ASP A 405 -3.04 -12.35 9.76
N SER A 406 -3.28 -13.64 9.48
CA SER A 406 -4.15 -14.55 10.23
C SER A 406 -3.47 -15.21 11.42
N ILE A 407 -2.13 -15.10 11.53
CA ILE A 407 -1.34 -15.69 12.61
C ILE A 407 -0.35 -14.65 13.12
N ILE A 408 -0.26 -14.46 14.43
CA ILE A 408 0.81 -13.70 15.08
C ILE A 408 1.99 -14.62 15.43
N LEU A 409 3.19 -14.17 15.12
CA LEU A 409 4.44 -14.83 15.47
C LEU A 409 5.18 -13.96 16.49
N HIS A 410 5.49 -14.51 17.66
CA HIS A 410 6.33 -13.87 18.65
C HIS A 410 7.77 -14.35 18.45
N VAL A 411 8.68 -13.45 18.05
CA VAL A 411 10.10 -13.81 17.86
C VAL A 411 10.93 -13.22 18.99
N THR A 412 11.83 -14.02 19.53
CA THR A 412 12.73 -13.65 20.65
C THR A 412 14.17 -14.01 20.30
N ARG A 413 15.13 -13.23 20.80
CA ARG A 413 16.57 -13.49 20.63
C ARG A 413 17.37 -13.18 21.88
N SER A 414 18.57 -13.78 21.94
CA SER A 414 19.54 -13.52 23.00
C SER A 414 20.37 -12.25 22.76
N MET A 415 20.62 -11.90 21.50
CA MET A 415 21.32 -10.67 21.10
C MET A 415 20.57 -9.99 19.95
N ASP A 416 20.22 -8.73 20.17
CA ASP A 416 19.58 -7.89 19.17
C ASP A 416 20.62 -7.28 18.21
N PHE A 417 20.17 -6.96 17.00
CA PHE A 417 20.93 -6.22 16.00
C PHE A 417 20.13 -4.99 15.56
N TRP A 418 20.76 -4.07 14.82
CA TRP A 418 20.04 -2.95 14.25
C TRP A 418 19.33 -3.34 12.96
N GLY A 419 18.00 -3.19 12.95
CA GLY A 419 17.14 -3.55 11.83
C GLY A 419 16.18 -4.70 12.16
N ILE A 420 15.62 -5.32 11.12
CA ILE A 420 14.56 -6.34 11.25
C ILE A 420 15.08 -7.75 10.89
N ILE A 421 16.00 -7.85 9.93
CA ILE A 421 16.51 -9.13 9.41
C ILE A 421 18.00 -9.26 9.72
N ASP A 422 18.41 -10.42 10.24
CA ASP A 422 19.80 -10.77 10.49
C ASP A 422 20.44 -11.24 9.16
N LEU A 423 21.33 -10.41 8.61
CA LEU A 423 22.07 -10.73 7.39
C LEU A 423 23.30 -11.62 7.65
N LYS A 424 23.48 -12.11 8.89
CA LYS A 424 24.55 -13.04 9.29
C LYS A 424 25.95 -12.48 9.06
N ALA A 425 26.15 -11.21 9.45
CA ALA A 425 27.42 -10.54 9.28
C ALA A 425 28.55 -11.30 10.01
N THR A 426 29.67 -11.50 9.32
CA THR A 426 30.92 -12.04 9.90
C THR A 426 31.91 -10.91 10.11
N PHE A 427 32.66 -10.92 11.22
CA PHE A 427 33.70 -9.93 11.51
C PHE A 427 35.06 -10.62 11.65
N ASN A 428 36.06 -10.13 10.92
CA ASN A 428 37.45 -10.54 11.04
C ASN A 428 38.29 -9.29 11.33
N SER A 429 39.16 -9.34 12.34
CA SER A 429 40.17 -8.32 12.59
C SER A 429 41.53 -8.84 12.14
N TYR A 430 42.22 -8.09 11.28
CA TYR A 430 43.59 -8.40 10.86
C TYR A 430 44.56 -7.47 11.59
N GLN A 431 45.68 -8.00 12.06
CA GLN A 431 46.77 -7.22 12.66
C GLN A 431 47.80 -6.82 11.62
#